data_AF-A0A9Q1HUV6-F1
#
_entry.id   AF-A0A9Q1HUV6-F1
#
_cell.length_a   1.000
_cell.length_b   1.000
_cell.length_c   1.000
_cell.angle_alpha   90.00
_cell.angle_beta   90.00
_cell.angle_gamma   90.00
#
_symmetry.space_group_name_H-M   'P 1'
#
loop_
_entity.id
_entity.type
_entity.pdbx_description
1 polymer ?
#
loop_
_entity_poly.entity_id
_entity_poly.type
_entity_poly.pdbx_seq_one_letter_code
_entity_poly.pdbx_strand_id
1 'polypeptide(L)'
;MLSTKIACHVDVAVFVSWLRVQHAVGLNWHITSALWYLRAEMLLAFWSWFCASLLSFASGAKLPDPEVKIEVLNKPFICRRKSKYGDMLLVHYEGFLENGTRFHSSRLHGDKNPVWFTLGIREVIRGWDKGLQDMCAGERRKLTVPPSLAYGKEGKGKIPPESTVTFDIEVQEIRNGPRSHESFQEMDLNDDWRLSKQEVKEYLRKEFERHGYPPNDTHHEVMAEDIFNREDKNKDGYISSREFTYKHDEL
;
A
#
# COMPACT_ATOMS: atom_id res chain seq x y z
N MET A 1 8.15 10.18 23.24
CA MET A 1 6.92 10.97 23.47
C MET A 1 6.67 11.04 24.96
N LEU A 2 6.87 12.22 25.55
CA LEU A 2 6.51 12.51 26.94
C LEU A 2 4.99 12.43 27.09
N SER A 3 4.50 11.71 28.10
CA SER A 3 3.10 11.77 28.51
C SER A 3 3.00 12.49 29.85
N THR A 4 2.37 13.67 29.79
CA THR A 4 2.15 14.63 30.87
C THR A 4 1.08 14.09 31.84
N LYS A 5 1.46 13.83 33.09
CA LYS A 5 0.52 13.65 34.21
C LYS A 5 0.09 15.03 34.70
N ILE A 6 -1.18 15.38 34.52
CA ILE A 6 -1.80 16.52 35.19
C ILE A 6 -2.49 15.97 36.44
N ALA A 7 -1.88 16.22 37.60
CA ALA A 7 -2.49 15.98 38.90
C ALA A 7 -3.15 17.28 39.37
N CYS A 8 -4.48 17.32 39.45
CA CYS A 8 -5.19 18.38 40.14
C CYS A 8 -5.19 18.07 41.65
N HIS A 9 -4.29 18.72 42.38
CA HIS A 9 -4.26 18.72 43.83
C HIS A 9 -5.24 19.80 44.32
N VAL A 10 -6.26 19.43 45.10
CA VAL A 10 -7.14 20.39 45.79
C VAL A 10 -6.67 20.47 47.24
N ASP A 11 -6.25 21.66 47.65
CA ASP A 11 -5.71 21.95 48.97
C ASP A 11 -6.79 21.89 50.05
N VAL A 12 -6.72 20.86 50.91
CA VAL A 12 -7.65 20.59 52.03
C VAL A 12 -7.55 21.68 53.13
N ALA A 13 -6.49 22.48 53.13
CA ALA A 13 -6.20 23.46 54.18
C ALA A 13 -7.17 24.66 54.20
N VAL A 14 -7.75 25.06 53.06
CA VAL A 14 -8.66 26.22 52.99
C VAL A 14 -10.03 25.91 53.62
N PHE A 15 -10.44 24.64 53.63
CA PHE A 15 -11.76 24.22 54.11
C PHE A 15 -11.89 24.22 55.63
N VAL A 16 -10.80 24.02 56.37
CA VAL A 16 -10.83 23.90 57.83
C VAL A 16 -10.89 25.26 58.53
N SER A 17 -10.37 26.32 57.91
CA SER A 17 -10.36 27.67 58.50
C SER A 17 -11.75 28.32 58.53
N TRP A 18 -12.64 27.94 57.61
CA TRP A 18 -14.02 28.45 57.56
C TRP A 18 -14.92 27.86 58.66
N LEU A 19 -14.55 26.71 59.25
CA LEU A 19 -15.38 26.02 60.23
C LEU A 19 -15.31 26.60 61.66
N ARG A 20 -14.41 27.54 61.96
CA ARG A 20 -14.21 28.05 63.33
C ARG A 20 -14.91 29.35 63.67
N VAL A 21 -15.67 29.94 62.74
CA VAL A 21 -16.30 31.27 62.93
C VAL A 21 -17.81 31.20 63.21
N GLN A 22 -18.45 30.03 63.13
CA GLN A 22 -19.92 29.91 63.25
C GLN A 22 -20.44 29.46 64.64
N HIS A 23 -19.75 29.78 65.73
CA HIS A 23 -20.20 29.43 67.09
C HIS A 23 -20.67 30.62 67.95
N ALA A 24 -21.25 31.64 67.31
CA ALA A 24 -22.03 32.65 68.00
C ALA A 24 -23.28 32.94 67.17
N VAL A 25 -24.42 33.10 67.85
CA VAL A 25 -25.76 33.32 67.32
C VAL A 25 -26.50 32.02 66.96
N GLY A 26 -27.20 31.48 67.96
CA GLY A 26 -28.16 30.40 67.78
C GLY A 26 -29.35 30.84 66.95
N LEU A 27 -29.45 30.31 65.73
CA LEU A 27 -30.68 30.30 64.94
C LEU A 27 -30.88 28.90 64.32
N ASN A 28 -31.97 28.28 64.75
CA ASN A 28 -32.77 27.18 64.19
C ASN A 28 -32.13 26.31 63.06
N TRP A 29 -31.69 25.10 63.40
CA TRP A 29 -30.87 24.22 62.56
C TRP A 29 -31.64 23.24 61.65
N HIS A 30 -32.97 23.32 61.53
CA HIS A 30 -33.75 22.27 60.86
C HIS A 30 -34.30 22.57 59.45
N ILE A 31 -34.11 23.77 58.90
CA ILE A 31 -34.70 24.14 57.59
C ILE A 31 -33.65 24.41 56.50
N THR A 32 -32.37 24.57 56.84
CA THR A 32 -31.32 24.93 55.87
C THR A 32 -30.56 23.75 55.26
N SER A 33 -30.67 22.53 55.80
CA SER A 33 -29.91 21.37 55.30
C SER A 33 -30.54 20.68 54.08
N ALA A 34 -31.88 20.61 54.00
CA ALA A 34 -32.58 19.91 52.92
C ALA A 34 -32.50 20.65 51.56
N LEU A 35 -32.49 21.99 51.58
CA LEU A 35 -32.41 22.82 50.37
C LEU A 35 -31.02 22.86 49.73
N TRP A 36 -29.96 22.56 50.50
CA TRP A 36 -28.59 22.48 49.97
C TRP A 36 -28.28 21.12 49.33
N TYR A 37 -28.80 20.02 49.89
CA TYR A 37 -28.63 18.68 49.31
C TYR A 37 -29.31 18.53 47.94
N LEU A 38 -30.51 19.09 47.77
CA LEU A 38 -31.25 19.05 46.49
C LEU A 38 -30.58 19.88 45.37
N ARG A 39 -29.80 20.92 45.72
CA ARG A 39 -29.03 21.71 44.74
C ARG A 39 -27.74 21.03 44.30
N ALA A 40 -27.11 20.23 45.17
CA ALA A 40 -25.86 19.53 44.86
C ALA A 40 -26.08 18.30 43.96
N GLU A 41 -27.17 17.56 44.15
CA GLU A 41 -27.49 16.39 43.32
C GLU A 41 -27.86 16.77 41.88
N MET A 42 -28.56 17.89 41.66
CA MET A 42 -28.86 18.39 40.32
C MET A 42 -27.59 18.79 39.54
N LEU A 43 -26.58 19.34 40.21
CA LEU A 43 -25.33 19.76 39.56
C LEU A 43 -24.43 18.56 39.21
N LEU A 44 -24.43 17.52 40.03
CA LEU A 44 -23.72 16.26 39.74
C LEU A 44 -24.40 15.46 38.62
N ALA A 45 -25.73 15.45 38.55
CA ALA A 45 -26.48 14.84 37.45
C ALA A 45 -26.29 15.61 36.13
N PHE A 46 -26.21 16.94 36.16
CA PHE A 46 -25.91 17.75 34.98
C PHE A 46 -24.50 17.51 34.46
N TRP A 47 -23.49 17.44 35.34
CA TRP A 47 -22.11 17.14 34.94
C TRP A 47 -21.93 15.69 34.47
N SER A 48 -22.65 14.72 35.04
CA SER A 48 -22.61 13.33 34.54
C SER A 48 -23.26 13.21 33.16
N TRP A 49 -24.35 13.94 32.91
CA TRP A 49 -25.02 13.96 31.60
C TRP A 49 -24.21 14.74 30.56
N PHE A 50 -23.55 15.84 30.96
CA PHE A 50 -22.64 16.60 30.10
C PHE A 50 -21.40 15.78 29.73
N CYS A 51 -20.79 15.07 30.69
CA CYS A 51 -19.67 14.14 30.43
C CYS A 51 -20.07 12.94 29.56
N ALA A 52 -21.25 12.36 29.77
CA ALA A 52 -21.76 11.27 28.93
C ALA A 52 -22.09 11.73 27.50
N SER A 53 -22.54 12.98 27.32
CA SER A 53 -22.80 13.56 25.99
C SER A 53 -21.52 13.87 25.21
N LEU A 54 -20.43 14.24 25.90
CA LEU A 54 -19.11 14.50 25.31
C LEU A 54 -18.36 13.22 24.89
N LEU A 55 -18.77 12.05 25.39
CA LEU A 55 -18.15 10.76 25.08
C LEU A 55 -18.73 10.08 23.81
N SER A 56 -19.71 10.68 23.14
CA SER A 56 -20.47 10.00 22.07
C SER A 56 -20.07 10.37 20.63
N PHE A 57 -18.99 11.14 20.40
CA PHE A 57 -18.52 11.46 19.05
C PHE A 57 -16.99 11.33 18.91
N ALA A 58 -16.46 10.14 19.20
CA ALA A 58 -15.18 9.72 18.65
C ALA A 58 -15.43 8.72 17.51
N SER A 59 -16.12 9.15 16.46
CA SER A 59 -16.11 8.41 15.20
C SER A 59 -14.67 8.46 14.68
N GLY A 60 -13.96 7.33 14.80
CA GLY A 60 -12.64 7.16 14.21
C GLY A 60 -12.71 7.39 12.71
N ALA A 61 -12.37 8.61 12.29
CA ALA A 61 -12.11 8.88 10.89
C ALA A 61 -10.89 8.06 10.49
N LYS A 62 -11.11 6.99 9.70
CA LYS A 62 -10.02 6.31 9.00
C LYS A 62 -9.34 7.36 8.13
N LEU A 63 -8.03 7.53 8.32
CA LEU A 63 -7.23 8.36 7.42
C LEU A 63 -7.39 7.82 5.99
N PRO A 64 -7.48 8.70 4.98
CA PRO A 64 -7.56 8.24 3.59
C PRO A 64 -6.33 7.38 3.27
N ASP A 65 -6.55 6.29 2.55
CA ASP A 65 -5.45 5.44 2.12
C ASP A 65 -4.49 6.24 1.23
N PRO A 66 -3.18 5.99 1.33
CA PRO A 66 -2.21 6.69 0.50
C PRO A 66 -2.46 6.35 -0.98
N GLU A 67 -2.66 7.38 -1.78
CA GLU A 67 -2.90 7.29 -3.22
C GLU A 67 -1.73 7.87 -4.02
N VAL A 68 -1.53 7.36 -5.23
CA VAL A 68 -0.56 7.90 -6.18
C VAL A 68 -1.23 9.03 -6.94
N LYS A 69 -0.60 10.20 -6.98
CA LYS A 69 -1.05 11.27 -7.87
C LYS A 69 -0.57 10.99 -9.29
N ILE A 70 -1.50 10.89 -10.23
CA ILE A 70 -1.23 10.59 -11.65
C ILE A 70 -1.50 11.82 -12.50
N GLU A 71 -0.50 12.27 -13.24
CA GLU A 71 -0.61 13.35 -14.21
C GLU A 71 -0.25 12.82 -15.61
N VAL A 72 -1.17 12.88 -16.58
CA VAL A 72 -0.91 12.46 -17.96
C VAL A 72 -0.25 13.60 -18.71
N LEU A 73 1.02 13.42 -19.09
CA LEU A 73 1.83 14.43 -19.78
C LEU A 73 1.62 14.39 -21.29
N ASN A 74 1.53 13.18 -21.86
CA ASN A 74 1.31 12.97 -23.28
C ASN A 74 0.48 11.70 -23.48
N LYS A 75 -0.43 11.72 -24.46
CA LYS A 75 -1.23 10.56 -24.85
C LYS A 75 -1.23 10.40 -26.36
N PRO A 76 -1.01 9.18 -26.89
CA PRO A 76 -1.10 8.94 -28.32
C PRO A 76 -2.52 9.20 -28.84
N PHE A 77 -2.64 9.65 -30.09
CA PHE A 77 -3.94 9.87 -30.73
C PHE A 77 -4.75 8.56 -30.86
N ILE A 78 -4.08 7.45 -31.15
CA ILE A 78 -4.69 6.12 -31.27
C ILE A 78 -4.19 5.24 -30.13
N CYS A 79 -5.12 4.67 -29.37
CA CYS A 79 -4.83 3.68 -28.34
C CYS A 79 -5.58 2.39 -28.63
N ARG A 80 -4.88 1.40 -29.20
CA ARG A 80 -5.48 0.09 -29.55
C ARG A 80 -5.55 -0.87 -28.36
N ARG A 81 -4.57 -0.78 -27.47
CA ARG A 81 -4.42 -1.62 -26.29
C ARG A 81 -4.07 -0.73 -25.10
N LYS A 82 -4.68 -1.03 -23.96
CA LYS A 82 -4.33 -0.44 -22.67
C LYS A 82 -3.62 -1.47 -21.80
N SER A 83 -2.70 -1.01 -20.96
CA SER A 83 -2.03 -1.83 -19.97
C SER A 83 -3.03 -2.31 -18.92
N LYS A 84 -2.95 -3.59 -18.60
CA LYS A 84 -3.66 -4.23 -17.48
C LYS A 84 -2.65 -5.02 -16.65
N TYR A 85 -3.06 -5.40 -15.44
CA TYR A 85 -2.20 -6.26 -14.64
C TYR A 85 -1.85 -7.56 -15.36
N GLY A 86 -0.61 -8.00 -15.15
CA GLY A 86 -0.02 -9.13 -15.87
C GLY A 86 0.60 -8.76 -17.22
N ASP A 87 0.39 -7.55 -17.75
CA ASP A 87 1.10 -7.09 -18.95
C ASP A 87 2.57 -6.77 -18.62
N MET A 88 3.45 -7.02 -19.59
CA MET A 88 4.81 -6.50 -19.58
C MET A 88 4.85 -5.15 -20.27
N LEU A 89 5.46 -4.17 -19.60
CA LEU A 89 5.59 -2.81 -20.09
C LEU A 89 7.06 -2.49 -20.32
N LEU A 90 7.39 -2.09 -21.54
CA LEU A 90 8.71 -1.53 -21.86
C LEU A 90 8.67 -0.04 -21.60
N VAL A 91 9.43 0.44 -20.63
CA VAL A 91 9.36 1.84 -20.21
C VAL A 91 10.70 2.55 -20.22
N HIS A 92 10.65 3.81 -20.59
CA HIS A 92 11.63 4.78 -20.15
C HIS A 92 11.10 5.52 -18.94
N TYR A 93 11.98 5.78 -17.98
CA TYR A 93 11.65 6.54 -16.79
C TYR A 93 12.80 7.36 -16.24
N GLU A 94 12.42 8.38 -15.47
CA GLU A 94 13.28 9.19 -14.63
C GLU A 94 12.65 9.35 -13.24
N GLY A 95 13.46 9.22 -12.19
CA GLY A 95 13.02 9.30 -10.80
C GLY A 95 13.68 10.47 -10.06
N PHE A 96 12.87 11.26 -9.36
CA PHE A 96 13.26 12.48 -8.65
C PHE A 96 12.77 12.47 -7.20
N LEU A 97 13.57 13.02 -6.30
CA LEU A 97 13.16 13.38 -4.94
C LEU A 97 12.34 14.68 -4.96
N GLU A 98 11.63 15.00 -3.87
CA GLU A 98 10.84 16.24 -3.75
C GLU A 98 11.67 17.51 -3.98
N ASN A 99 12.95 17.49 -3.63
CA ASN A 99 13.87 18.61 -3.87
C ASN A 99 14.32 18.75 -5.34
N GLY A 100 13.78 17.95 -6.26
CA GLY A 100 14.14 17.92 -7.68
C GLY A 100 15.40 17.13 -8.01
N THR A 101 16.08 16.56 -7.02
CA THR A 101 17.29 15.75 -7.25
C THR A 101 16.89 14.44 -7.93
N ARG A 102 17.42 14.23 -9.14
CA ARG A 102 17.25 12.97 -9.87
C ARG A 102 18.07 11.86 -9.22
N PHE A 103 17.43 10.78 -8.78
CA PHE A 103 18.11 9.63 -8.18
C PHE A 103 18.31 8.47 -9.15
N HIS A 104 17.47 8.36 -10.19
CA HIS A 104 17.57 7.30 -11.21
C HIS A 104 17.09 7.78 -12.59
N SER A 105 17.63 7.23 -13.67
CA SER A 105 17.09 7.42 -15.04
C SER A 105 17.52 6.26 -15.93
N SER A 106 16.54 5.62 -16.57
CA SER A 106 16.77 4.57 -17.59
C SER A 106 17.62 5.07 -18.77
N ARG A 107 17.57 6.37 -19.07
CA ARG A 107 18.28 6.97 -20.22
C ARG A 107 19.74 7.31 -19.90
N LEU A 108 20.11 7.30 -18.62
CA LEU A 108 21.43 7.73 -18.14
C LEU A 108 22.17 6.65 -17.35
N HIS A 109 21.56 5.49 -17.10
CA HIS A 109 22.16 4.37 -16.40
C HIS A 109 22.20 3.13 -17.30
N GLY A 110 23.25 2.31 -17.17
CA GLY A 110 23.46 1.10 -17.97
C GLY A 110 23.55 1.39 -19.47
N ASP A 111 22.92 0.52 -20.27
CA ASP A 111 22.95 0.57 -21.74
C ASP A 111 22.02 1.65 -22.34
N LYS A 112 21.42 2.50 -21.49
CA LYS A 112 20.47 3.57 -21.87
C LYS A 112 19.20 3.08 -22.57
N ASN A 113 18.94 1.78 -22.51
CA ASN A 113 17.78 1.14 -23.10
C ASN A 113 16.56 1.24 -22.17
N PRO A 114 15.33 1.23 -22.73
CA PRO A 114 14.14 1.09 -21.92
C PRO A 114 14.14 -0.27 -21.21
N VAL A 115 13.44 -0.34 -20.08
CA VAL A 115 13.46 -1.51 -19.19
C VAL A 115 12.08 -2.16 -19.18
N TRP A 116 12.06 -3.50 -19.23
CA TRP A 116 10.83 -4.28 -19.06
C TRP A 116 10.49 -4.43 -17.57
N PHE A 117 9.21 -4.32 -17.25
CA PHE A 117 8.68 -4.76 -15.96
C PHE A 117 7.26 -5.30 -16.16
N THR A 118 6.81 -6.17 -15.24
CA THR A 118 5.48 -6.76 -15.25
C THR A 118 4.55 -6.00 -14.30
N LEU A 119 3.41 -5.54 -14.82
CA LEU A 119 2.48 -4.71 -14.07
C LEU A 119 1.66 -5.53 -13.07
N GLY A 120 1.60 -5.11 -11.80
CA GLY A 120 0.66 -5.66 -10.82
C GLY A 120 1.18 -6.86 -10.01
N ILE A 121 2.46 -7.21 -10.15
CA ILE A 121 3.08 -8.33 -9.43
C ILE A 121 4.06 -7.87 -8.34
N ARG A 122 4.11 -6.57 -8.03
CA ARG A 122 5.06 -5.98 -7.07
C ARG A 122 6.54 -6.23 -7.41
N GLU A 123 6.86 -6.37 -8.71
CA GLU A 123 8.24 -6.41 -9.20
C GLU A 123 8.96 -5.08 -8.93
N VAL A 124 8.19 -3.98 -8.92
CA VAL A 124 8.61 -2.62 -8.61
C VAL A 124 7.81 -2.06 -7.42
N ILE A 125 7.97 -0.77 -7.12
CA ILE A 125 7.23 -0.12 -6.04
C ILE A 125 5.71 -0.16 -6.30
N ARG A 126 4.91 -0.28 -5.23
CA ARG A 126 3.44 -0.35 -5.32
C ARG A 126 2.82 0.84 -6.05
N GLY A 127 3.48 2.00 -6.01
CA GLY A 127 3.04 3.18 -6.73
C GLY A 127 3.03 3.03 -8.25
N TRP A 128 3.94 2.22 -8.81
CA TRP A 128 3.96 1.94 -10.25
C TRP A 128 2.80 1.02 -10.65
N ASP A 129 2.55 -0.04 -9.86
CA ASP A 129 1.41 -0.94 -10.08
C ASP A 129 0.08 -0.19 -10.12
N LYS A 130 -0.11 0.80 -9.24
CA LYS A 130 -1.30 1.66 -9.24
C LYS A 130 -1.28 2.71 -10.36
N GLY A 131 -0.12 3.32 -10.64
CA GLY A 131 -0.02 4.48 -11.53
C GLY A 131 0.02 4.17 -13.03
N LEU A 132 0.39 2.94 -13.40
CA LEU A 132 0.66 2.55 -14.79
C LEU A 132 -0.42 1.64 -15.40
N GLN A 133 -1.55 1.47 -14.73
CA GLN A 133 -2.76 0.87 -15.31
C GLN A 133 -3.40 1.79 -16.34
N ASP A 134 -4.11 1.19 -17.31
CA ASP A 134 -4.86 1.90 -18.34
C ASP A 134 -4.00 2.86 -19.21
N MET A 135 -2.71 2.57 -19.35
CA MET A 135 -1.80 3.31 -20.22
C MET A 135 -1.77 2.75 -21.63
N CYS A 136 -1.59 3.62 -22.61
CA CYS A 136 -1.36 3.25 -24.00
C CYS A 136 0.15 3.24 -24.32
N ALA A 137 0.58 2.44 -25.30
CA ALA A 137 1.93 2.57 -25.85
C ALA A 137 2.12 3.97 -26.48
N GLY A 138 3.21 4.65 -26.14
CA GLY A 138 3.49 6.06 -26.43
C GLY A 138 2.95 7.06 -25.40
N GLU A 139 2.22 6.60 -24.37
CA GLU A 139 1.73 7.47 -23.30
C GLU A 139 2.84 7.78 -22.29
N ARG A 140 2.88 9.03 -21.82
CA ARG A 140 3.82 9.51 -20.81
C ARG A 140 3.06 10.08 -19.62
N ARG A 141 3.40 9.63 -18.41
CA ARG A 141 2.79 10.05 -17.15
C ARG A 141 3.83 10.51 -16.16
N LYS A 142 3.43 11.45 -15.30
CA LYS A 142 4.13 11.80 -14.08
C LYS A 142 3.38 11.22 -12.88
N LEU A 143 4.08 10.44 -12.07
CA LEU A 143 3.56 9.84 -10.85
C LEU A 143 4.22 10.51 -9.64
N THR A 144 3.43 11.06 -8.72
CA THR A 144 3.93 11.43 -7.39
C THR A 144 3.49 10.37 -6.40
N VAL A 145 4.47 9.65 -5.85
CA VAL A 145 4.25 8.44 -5.05
C VAL A 145 4.65 8.73 -3.60
N PRO A 146 3.71 8.64 -2.64
CA PRO A 146 4.01 8.82 -1.22
C PRO A 146 4.91 7.69 -0.71
N PRO A 147 5.66 7.90 0.39
CA PRO A 147 6.64 6.94 0.90
C PRO A 147 6.06 5.55 1.16
N SER A 148 4.82 5.47 1.67
CA SER A 148 4.11 4.22 1.92
C SER A 148 3.90 3.35 0.67
N LEU A 149 3.84 3.96 -0.52
CA LEU A 149 3.74 3.25 -1.82
C LEU A 149 5.06 3.21 -2.59
N ALA A 150 6.12 3.81 -2.05
CA ALA A 150 7.46 3.85 -2.62
C ALA A 150 8.45 3.00 -1.80
N TYR A 151 9.37 3.65 -1.07
CA TYR A 151 10.48 2.99 -0.34
C TYR A 151 10.32 3.05 1.19
N GLY A 152 9.19 3.56 1.70
CA GLY A 152 8.81 3.55 3.10
C GLY A 152 9.83 4.20 4.06
N LYS A 153 9.82 3.72 5.31
CA LYS A 153 10.65 4.22 6.42
C LYS A 153 12.13 3.92 6.28
N GLU A 154 12.48 2.96 5.43
CA GLU A 154 13.86 2.51 5.28
C GLU A 154 14.58 3.31 4.18
N GLY A 155 13.84 3.78 3.17
CA GLY A 155 14.44 4.36 1.98
C GLY A 155 15.21 3.32 1.16
N LYS A 156 16.02 3.77 0.21
CA LYS A 156 16.87 2.89 -0.61
C LYS A 156 18.01 3.65 -1.29
N GLY A 157 19.25 3.31 -0.99
CA GLY A 157 20.43 3.89 -1.66
C GLY A 157 20.48 5.42 -1.53
N LYS A 158 20.24 6.13 -2.64
CA LYS A 158 20.19 7.61 -2.69
C LYS A 158 18.87 8.22 -2.20
N ILE A 159 17.89 7.39 -1.87
CA ILE A 159 16.54 7.79 -1.49
C ILE A 159 16.43 7.73 0.04
N PRO A 160 16.25 8.88 0.72
CA PRO A 160 16.10 8.90 2.17
C PRO A 160 14.83 8.18 2.66
N PRO A 161 14.79 7.77 3.94
CA PRO A 161 13.58 7.39 4.65
C PRO A 161 12.40 8.36 4.44
N GLU A 162 11.19 7.82 4.37
CA GLU A 162 9.94 8.61 4.30
C GLU A 162 9.90 9.63 3.14
N SER A 163 10.62 9.37 2.06
CA SER A 163 10.63 10.25 0.88
C SER A 163 9.43 10.00 -0.03
N THR A 164 8.70 11.05 -0.36
CA THR A 164 7.87 11.08 -1.57
C THR A 164 8.80 11.14 -2.78
N VAL A 165 8.48 10.37 -3.81
CA VAL A 165 9.25 10.35 -5.05
C VAL A 165 8.35 10.67 -6.22
N THR A 166 8.92 11.36 -7.20
CA THR A 166 8.25 11.66 -8.46
C THR A 166 8.91 10.87 -9.58
N PHE A 167 8.10 10.18 -10.38
CA PHE A 167 8.55 9.51 -11.58
C PHE A 167 7.94 10.13 -12.82
N ASP A 168 8.75 10.31 -13.85
CA ASP A 168 8.30 10.60 -15.20
C ASP A 168 8.51 9.34 -16.04
N ILE A 169 7.44 8.75 -16.56
CA ILE A 169 7.43 7.40 -17.15
C ILE A 169 6.75 7.46 -18.51
N GLU A 170 7.40 6.89 -19.51
CA GLU A 170 6.92 6.76 -20.87
C GLU A 170 6.87 5.29 -21.26
N VAL A 171 5.67 4.80 -21.61
CA VAL A 171 5.48 3.43 -22.09
C VAL A 171 5.83 3.38 -23.57
N GLN A 172 6.81 2.58 -23.94
CA GLN A 172 7.21 2.35 -25.33
C GLN A 172 6.38 1.22 -25.95
N GLU A 173 6.21 0.11 -25.22
CA GLU A 173 5.57 -1.11 -25.73
C GLU A 173 4.79 -1.82 -24.61
N ILE A 174 3.70 -2.50 -24.99
CA ILE A 174 2.89 -3.34 -24.10
C ILE A 174 2.85 -4.75 -24.70
N ARG A 175 3.33 -5.73 -23.95
CA ARG A 175 3.26 -7.16 -24.30
C ARG A 175 2.40 -7.92 -23.30
N ASN A 176 1.85 -9.05 -23.76
CA ASN A 176 1.30 -10.03 -22.84
C ASN A 176 2.44 -10.52 -21.94
N GLY A 177 2.23 -10.51 -20.63
CA GLY A 177 3.22 -11.07 -19.72
C GLY A 177 3.18 -12.58 -19.71
N PRO A 178 4.17 -13.19 -19.03
CA PRO A 178 4.44 -14.62 -19.11
C PRO A 178 3.30 -15.50 -18.59
N ARG A 179 2.31 -14.94 -17.89
CA ARG A 179 1.13 -15.66 -17.36
C ARG A 179 -0.19 -15.30 -18.04
N SER A 180 -0.15 -14.91 -19.31
CA SER A 180 -1.35 -14.64 -20.10
C SER A 180 -1.99 -15.92 -20.64
N HIS A 181 -3.27 -15.87 -21.05
CA HIS A 181 -3.92 -17.02 -21.69
C HIS A 181 -3.19 -17.45 -22.99
N GLU A 182 -2.66 -16.50 -23.75
CA GLU A 182 -1.85 -16.78 -24.93
C GLU A 182 -0.55 -17.49 -24.55
N SER A 183 0.14 -17.03 -23.49
CA SER A 183 1.35 -17.70 -22.97
C SER A 183 1.05 -19.11 -22.45
N PHE A 184 -0.13 -19.34 -21.86
CA PHE A 184 -0.56 -20.66 -21.46
C PHE A 184 -0.68 -21.60 -22.67
N GLN A 185 -1.35 -21.15 -23.73
CA GLN A 185 -1.49 -21.92 -24.97
C GLN A 185 -0.15 -22.19 -25.65
N GLU A 186 0.80 -21.26 -25.60
CA GLU A 186 2.15 -21.47 -26.14
C GLU A 186 2.94 -22.55 -25.38
N MET A 187 2.64 -22.76 -24.10
CA MET A 187 3.30 -23.75 -23.25
C MET A 187 2.62 -25.11 -23.25
N ASP A 188 1.29 -25.15 -23.39
CA ASP A 188 0.50 -26.36 -23.47
C ASP A 188 0.69 -27.03 -24.84
N LEU A 189 1.74 -27.85 -24.96
CA LEU A 189 2.16 -28.43 -26.23
C LEU A 189 1.25 -29.56 -26.71
N ASN A 190 0.45 -30.13 -25.81
CA ASN A 190 -0.44 -31.26 -26.09
C ASN A 190 -1.93 -30.88 -26.07
N ASP A 191 -2.25 -29.60 -25.86
CA ASP A 191 -3.60 -29.01 -25.80
C ASP A 191 -4.53 -29.68 -24.76
N ASP A 192 -3.99 -30.19 -23.65
CA ASP A 192 -4.76 -30.85 -22.59
C ASP A 192 -5.24 -29.92 -21.47
N TRP A 193 -5.05 -28.61 -21.65
CA TRP A 193 -5.50 -27.51 -20.79
C TRP A 193 -4.87 -27.51 -19.40
N ARG A 194 -3.71 -28.14 -19.25
CA ARG A 194 -2.90 -28.15 -18.02
C ARG A 194 -1.42 -28.18 -18.41
N LEU A 195 -0.58 -27.58 -17.58
CA LEU A 195 0.86 -27.57 -17.83
C LEU A 195 1.52 -28.67 -17.01
N SER A 196 2.23 -29.56 -17.67
CA SER A 196 3.14 -30.52 -17.05
C SER A 196 4.50 -29.90 -16.74
N LYS A 197 5.27 -30.52 -15.83
CA LYS A 197 6.64 -30.08 -15.52
C LYS A 197 7.54 -30.03 -16.76
N GLN A 198 7.32 -30.94 -17.71
CA GLN A 198 8.11 -31.03 -18.93
C GLN A 198 7.82 -29.86 -19.87
N GLU A 199 6.56 -29.47 -20.02
CA GLU A 199 6.15 -28.32 -20.84
C GLU A 199 6.71 -27.01 -20.29
N VAL A 200 6.63 -26.81 -18.97
CA VAL A 200 7.22 -25.63 -18.32
C VAL A 200 8.75 -25.61 -18.46
N LYS A 201 9.42 -26.76 -18.29
CA LYS A 201 10.87 -26.86 -18.49
C LYS A 201 11.26 -26.51 -19.94
N GLU A 202 10.53 -27.03 -20.91
CA GLU A 202 10.79 -26.79 -22.34
C GLU A 202 10.56 -25.33 -22.73
N TYR A 203 9.52 -24.70 -22.17
CA TYR A 203 9.29 -23.26 -22.34
C TYR A 203 10.44 -22.43 -21.76
N LEU A 204 10.86 -22.69 -20.51
CA LEU A 204 11.97 -21.98 -19.89
C LEU A 204 13.25 -22.11 -20.70
N ARG A 205 13.55 -23.31 -21.20
CA ARG A 205 14.70 -23.55 -22.09
C ARG A 205 14.64 -22.65 -23.33
N LYS A 206 13.51 -22.63 -24.03
CA LYS A 206 13.30 -21.81 -25.24
C LYS A 206 13.42 -20.31 -24.97
N GLU A 207 12.90 -19.82 -23.85
CA GLU A 207 13.00 -18.40 -23.48
C GLU A 207 14.45 -17.98 -23.17
N PHE A 208 15.21 -18.83 -22.47
CA PHE A 208 16.63 -18.55 -22.19
C PHE A 208 17.47 -18.51 -23.47
N GLU A 209 17.24 -19.46 -24.38
CA GLU A 209 17.89 -19.49 -25.70
C GLU A 209 17.56 -18.24 -26.53
N ARG A 210 16.29 -17.82 -26.52
CA ARG A 210 15.82 -16.60 -27.20
C ARG A 210 16.52 -15.34 -26.67
N HIS A 211 16.87 -15.31 -25.39
CA HIS A 211 17.57 -14.18 -24.77
C HIS A 211 19.11 -14.34 -24.75
N GLY A 212 19.65 -15.36 -25.42
CA GLY A 212 21.09 -15.55 -25.59
C GLY A 212 21.79 -16.11 -24.35
N TYR A 213 21.06 -16.70 -23.41
CA TYR A 213 21.64 -17.43 -22.29
C TYR A 213 21.86 -18.90 -22.69
N PRO A 214 23.03 -19.50 -22.40
CA PRO A 214 23.28 -20.90 -22.72
C PRO A 214 22.36 -21.79 -21.89
N PRO A 215 21.71 -22.80 -22.49
CA PRO A 215 20.80 -23.65 -21.75
C PRO A 215 21.58 -24.49 -20.73
N ASN A 216 21.27 -24.30 -19.44
CA ASN A 216 21.76 -25.17 -18.37
C ASN A 216 20.61 -26.00 -17.79
N ASP A 217 20.53 -27.27 -18.17
CA ASP A 217 19.41 -28.16 -17.85
C ASP A 217 19.12 -28.28 -16.35
N THR A 218 20.15 -28.30 -15.50
CA THR A 218 19.97 -28.40 -14.04
C THR A 218 19.31 -27.17 -13.45
N HIS A 219 19.61 -25.98 -14.01
CA HIS A 219 19.01 -24.73 -13.54
C HIS A 219 17.54 -24.64 -13.93
N HIS A 220 17.20 -25.05 -15.15
CA HIS A 220 15.80 -25.04 -15.62
C HIS A 220 14.94 -26.05 -14.87
N GLU A 221 15.49 -27.21 -14.52
CA GLU A 221 14.77 -28.20 -13.69
C GLU A 221 14.44 -27.65 -12.31
N VAL A 222 15.42 -27.03 -11.64
CA VAL A 222 15.18 -26.42 -10.31
C VAL A 222 14.16 -25.29 -10.40
N MET A 223 14.23 -24.46 -11.44
CA MET A 223 13.24 -23.40 -11.67
C MET A 223 11.84 -23.97 -11.89
N ALA A 224 11.70 -24.98 -12.75
CA ALA A 224 10.42 -25.63 -13.00
C ALA A 224 9.85 -26.25 -11.72
N GLU A 225 10.68 -26.89 -10.90
CA GLU A 225 10.25 -27.47 -9.62
C GLU A 225 9.76 -26.40 -8.65
N ASP A 226 10.48 -25.29 -8.51
CA ASP A 226 10.10 -24.16 -7.66
C ASP A 226 8.80 -23.48 -8.14
N ILE A 227 8.57 -23.44 -9.46
CA ILE A 227 7.30 -22.99 -10.04
C ILE A 227 6.16 -23.92 -9.59
N PHE A 228 6.30 -25.24 -9.79
CA PHE A 228 5.25 -26.19 -9.43
C PHE A 228 4.94 -26.15 -7.93
N ASN A 229 5.95 -26.09 -7.08
CA ASN A 229 5.76 -26.04 -5.63
C ASN A 229 4.94 -24.83 -5.16
N ARG A 230 4.90 -23.73 -5.94
CA ARG A 230 4.13 -22.52 -5.63
C ARG A 230 2.78 -22.48 -6.31
N GLU A 231 2.70 -22.94 -7.55
CA GLU A 231 1.54 -22.73 -8.43
C GLU A 231 0.58 -23.93 -8.46
N ASP A 232 1.06 -25.17 -8.26
CA ASP A 232 0.22 -26.37 -8.14
C ASP A 232 -0.44 -26.39 -6.74
N LYS A 233 -1.63 -25.78 -6.65
CA LYS A 233 -2.33 -25.56 -5.38
C LYS A 233 -3.06 -26.81 -4.92
N ASN A 234 -3.56 -27.61 -5.86
CA ASN A 234 -4.28 -28.85 -5.58
C ASN A 234 -3.35 -30.07 -5.46
N LYS A 235 -2.05 -29.91 -5.75
CA LYS A 235 -0.99 -30.93 -5.70
C LYS A 235 -1.27 -32.12 -6.61
N ASP A 236 -1.89 -31.88 -7.76
CA ASP A 236 -2.19 -32.93 -8.73
C ASP A 236 -1.04 -33.22 -9.71
N GLY A 237 0.06 -32.46 -9.61
CA GLY A 237 1.25 -32.59 -10.45
C GLY A 237 1.16 -31.82 -11.76
N TYR A 238 0.13 -30.99 -11.94
CA TYR A 238 -0.08 -30.12 -13.10
C TYR A 238 -0.41 -28.70 -12.66
N ILE A 239 -0.23 -27.73 -13.56
CA ILE A 239 -0.70 -26.36 -13.35
C ILE A 239 -1.87 -26.14 -14.30
N SER A 240 -3.09 -26.10 -13.77
CA SER A 240 -4.28 -25.82 -14.58
C SER A 240 -4.31 -24.36 -15.05
N SER A 241 -5.06 -24.06 -16.12
CA SER A 241 -5.28 -22.68 -16.57
C SER A 241 -5.77 -21.74 -15.45
N ARG A 242 -6.56 -22.26 -14.50
CA ARG A 242 -7.07 -21.50 -13.34
C ARG A 242 -6.01 -21.19 -12.29
N GLU A 243 -5.00 -22.04 -12.15
CA GLU A 243 -3.86 -21.82 -11.25
C GLU A 243 -2.83 -20.90 -11.89
N PHE A 244 -2.67 -21.02 -13.21
CA PHE A 244 -1.73 -20.23 -13.99
C PHE A 244 -2.06 -18.73 -14.01
N THR A 245 -3.34 -18.39 -14.08
CA THR A 245 -3.78 -17.00 -14.21
C THR A 245 -3.56 -16.23 -12.90
N TYR A 246 -3.03 -15.00 -12.96
CA TYR A 246 -2.87 -14.14 -11.79
C TYR A 246 -4.19 -13.99 -11.02
N LYS A 247 -4.25 -14.55 -9.82
CA LYS A 247 -5.24 -14.13 -8.83
C LYS A 247 -4.68 -12.87 -8.18
N HIS A 248 -5.25 -11.72 -8.52
CA HIS A 248 -5.13 -10.57 -7.65
C HIS A 248 -5.88 -10.93 -6.39
N ASP A 249 -5.14 -11.30 -5.35
CA ASP A 249 -5.67 -11.20 -4.00
C ASP A 249 -6.09 -9.73 -3.86
N GLU A 250 -7.39 -9.50 -3.84
CA GLU A 250 -8.01 -8.20 -3.65
C GLU A 250 -7.32 -7.55 -2.43
N LEU A 251 -6.67 -6.41 -2.69
CA LEU A 251 -5.94 -5.62 -1.69
C LEU A 251 -6.86 -5.13 -0.58
#